data_AF-A0A4Y2T9B7-F1
#
_entry.id   AF-A0A4Y2T9B7-F1
#
_cell.length_a   1.000
_cell.length_b   1.000
_cell.length_c   1.000
_cell.angle_alpha   90.00
_cell.angle_beta   90.00
_cell.angle_gamma   90.00
#
_symmetry.space_group_name_H-M   'P 1'
#
loop_
_entity.id
_entity.type
_entity.pdbx_description
1 polymer ?
#
loop_
_entity_poly.entity_id
_entity_poly.type
_entity_poly.pdbx_seq_one_letter_code
_entity_poly.pdbx_strand_id
1 'polypeptide(L)'
;MENNQACLHSVMEKLDALLRSINPFAESYLQMHLLMQSNPAVNGKMVFMEHPDFDLCRYNAPTSRTEVAAIFVGDKVEPPANRDISIYPVANS
;
A
#
# COMPACT_ATOMS: atom_id res chain seq x y z
N MET A 1 -11.38 2.11 -32.28
CA MET A 1 -9.92 2.25 -32.07
C MET A 1 -9.24 1.63 -33.27
N GLU A 2 -8.48 2.41 -34.02
CA GLU A 2 -7.73 1.90 -35.17
C GLU A 2 -6.53 1.10 -34.66
N ASN A 3 -6.37 -0.13 -35.14
CA ASN A 3 -5.21 -0.95 -34.80
C ASN A 3 -3.97 -0.36 -35.47
N ASN A 4 -2.92 -0.13 -34.69
CA ASN A 4 -1.62 0.27 -35.21
C ASN A 4 -1.03 -0.86 -36.06
N GLN A 5 -1.08 -0.73 -37.38
CA GLN A 5 -0.57 -1.75 -38.31
C GLN A 5 0.94 -1.95 -38.25
N ALA A 6 1.70 -0.98 -37.72
CA ALA A 6 3.14 -1.09 -37.51
C ALA A 6 3.50 -1.72 -36.15
N CYS A 7 2.52 -2.12 -35.35
CA CYS A 7 2.77 -2.68 -34.03
C CYS A 7 3.43 -4.06 -34.14
N LEU A 8 4.65 -4.18 -33.60
CA LEU A 8 5.31 -5.46 -33.43
C LEU A 8 4.76 -6.16 -32.19
N HIS A 9 3.83 -7.09 -32.40
CA HIS A 9 3.19 -7.86 -31.32
C HIS A 9 4.21 -8.51 -30.37
N SER A 10 5.30 -9.08 -30.91
CA SER A 10 6.35 -9.72 -30.13
C SER A 10 7.07 -8.77 -29.16
N VAL A 11 7.16 -7.48 -29.50
CA VAL A 11 7.75 -6.46 -28.61
C VAL A 11 6.76 -6.12 -27.49
N MET A 12 5.47 -5.99 -27.80
CA MET A 12 4.46 -5.69 -26.79
C MET A 12 4.26 -6.83 -25.80
N GLU A 13 4.31 -8.08 -26.25
CA GLU A 13 4.24 -9.25 -25.36
C GLU A 13 5.42 -9.28 -24.39
N LYS A 14 6.64 -9.03 -24.88
CA LYS A 14 7.83 -8.96 -24.01
C LYS A 14 7.74 -7.81 -23.02
N LEU A 15 7.22 -6.66 -23.45
CA LEU A 15 7.04 -5.50 -22.59
C LEU A 15 5.99 -5.79 -21.50
N ASP A 16 4.85 -6.38 -21.84
CA ASP A 16 3.81 -6.77 -20.87
C ASP A 16 4.35 -7.79 -19.86
N ALA A 17 5.05 -8.82 -20.33
CA ALA A 17 5.67 -9.81 -19.46
C ALA A 17 6.69 -9.18 -18.50
N LEU A 18 7.52 -8.27 -19.00
CA LEU A 18 8.50 -7.56 -18.17
C LEU A 18 7.81 -6.69 -17.11
N LEU A 19 6.82 -5.90 -17.51
CA LEU A 19 6.06 -5.05 -16.60
C LEU A 19 5.35 -5.87 -15.52
N ARG A 20 4.75 -7.01 -15.88
CA ARG A 20 4.12 -7.93 -14.93
C ARG A 20 5.13 -8.59 -13.98
N SER A 21 6.36 -8.81 -14.44
CA SER A 21 7.41 -9.40 -13.59
C SER A 21 7.98 -8.42 -12.56
N ILE A 22 7.97 -7.12 -12.86
CA ILE A 22 8.57 -6.08 -12.01
C ILE A 22 7.52 -5.44 -11.09
N ASN A 23 6.31 -5.19 -11.61
CA ASN A 23 5.27 -4.50 -10.86
C ASN A 23 4.48 -5.48 -9.98
N PRO A 24 4.62 -5.43 -8.64
CA PRO A 24 3.90 -6.35 -7.75
C PRO A 24 2.36 -6.18 -7.82
N PHE A 25 1.87 -5.06 -8.37
CA PHE A 25 0.45 -4.74 -8.46
C PHE A 25 -0.13 -4.94 -9.87
N ALA A 26 0.64 -5.48 -10.81
CA ALA A 26 0.19 -5.61 -12.21
C ALA A 26 -1.16 -6.34 -12.34
N GLU A 27 -1.36 -7.39 -11.53
CA GLU A 27 -2.61 -8.14 -11.53
C GLU A 27 -3.78 -7.34 -10.92
N SER A 28 -3.52 -6.60 -9.83
CA SER A 28 -4.54 -5.74 -9.22
C SER A 28 -5.03 -4.66 -10.20
N TYR A 29 -4.13 -4.09 -11.01
CA TYR A 29 -4.49 -3.12 -12.06
C TYR A 29 -5.38 -3.74 -13.13
N LEU A 30 -5.06 -4.97 -13.57
CA LEU A 30 -5.89 -5.69 -14.53
C LEU A 30 -7.30 -5.94 -13.97
N GLN A 31 -7.39 -6.42 -12.73
CA GLN A 31 -8.67 -6.67 -12.06
C GLN A 31 -9.50 -5.39 -11.93
N MET A 32 -8.88 -4.27 -11.53
CA MET A 32 -9.57 -2.98 -11.45
C MET A 32 -10.08 -2.53 -12.81
N HIS A 33 -9.27 -2.67 -13.87
CA HIS A 33 -9.67 -2.31 -15.22
C HIS A 33 -10.90 -3.11 -15.69
N LEU A 34 -10.89 -4.43 -15.45
CA LEU A 34 -12.02 -5.31 -15.77
C LEU A 34 -13.29 -4.96 -14.97
N LEU A 35 -13.13 -4.61 -13.68
CA LEU A 35 -14.24 -4.16 -12.85
C LEU A 35 -14.86 -2.85 -13.36
N MET A 36 -14.03 -1.88 -13.73
CA MET A 36 -14.49 -0.61 -14.29
C MET A 36 -15.16 -0.76 -15.65
N GLN A 37 -14.65 -1.66 -16.51
CA GLN A 37 -15.29 -1.95 -17.79
C GLN A 37 -16.66 -2.61 -17.62
N SER A 38 -16.79 -3.54 -16.67
CA SER A 38 -18.05 -4.25 -16.43
C SER A 38 -19.08 -3.41 -15.68
N ASN A 39 -18.65 -2.43 -14.87
CA ASN A 39 -19.52 -1.61 -14.03
C ASN A 39 -19.20 -0.10 -14.16
N PRO A 40 -19.50 0.53 -15.30
CA PRO A 40 -19.12 1.91 -15.57
C PRO A 40 -19.80 2.96 -14.68
N ALA A 41 -20.89 2.60 -13.98
CA ALA A 41 -21.56 3.47 -13.01
C ALA A 41 -20.92 3.47 -11.61
N VAL A 42 -19.98 2.55 -11.34
CA VAL A 42 -19.31 2.43 -10.04
C VAL A 42 -18.03 3.27 -10.06
N ASN A 43 -17.94 4.25 -9.16
CA ASN A 43 -16.71 5.00 -8.95
C ASN A 43 -15.72 4.16 -8.12
N GLY A 44 -14.89 3.38 -8.81
CA GLY A 44 -13.88 2.53 -8.17
C GLY A 44 -12.59 3.30 -7.86
N LYS A 45 -12.06 3.12 -6.65
CA LYS A 45 -10.72 3.59 -6.27
C LYS A 45 -9.89 2.41 -5.77
N MET A 46 -8.73 2.18 -6.38
CA MET A 46 -7.73 1.28 -5.81
C MET A 46 -6.93 2.04 -4.76
N VAL A 47 -6.76 1.42 -3.58
CA VAL A 47 -5.98 1.96 -2.48
C VAL A 47 -4.94 0.91 -2.11
N PHE A 48 -3.67 1.28 -2.19
CA PHE A 48 -2.58 0.49 -1.64
C PHE A 48 -2.49 0.80 -0.16
N MET A 49 -2.74 -0.20 0.67
CA MET A 49 -2.51 -0.11 2.11
C MET A 49 -1.21 -0.83 2.40
N GLU A 50 -0.26 -0.16 3.03
CA GLU A 50 0.85 -0.86 3.68
C GLU A 50 0.27 -1.79 4.75
N HIS A 51 0.86 -2.98 4.90
CA HIS A 51 0.46 -3.87 5.98
C HIS A 51 0.61 -3.13 7.31
N PRO A 52 -0.33 -3.26 8.25
CA PRO A 52 -0.22 -2.63 9.56
C PRO A 52 1.10 -2.94 10.30
N ASP A 53 1.76 -4.03 9.94
CA ASP A 53 3.03 -4.48 10.53
C ASP A 53 4.28 -3.94 9.80
N PHE A 54 4.11 -3.26 8.65
CA PHE A 54 5.21 -2.63 7.91
C PHE A 54 5.41 -1.15 8.26
N ASP A 55 4.54 -0.57 9.11
CA ASP A 55 4.80 0.75 9.67
C ASP A 55 5.91 0.64 10.71
N LEU A 56 7.14 0.86 10.23
CA LEU A 56 8.36 0.80 11.00
C LEU A 56 8.44 1.88 12.11
N CYS A 57 7.56 2.88 12.08
CA CYS A 57 7.44 3.86 13.15
C CYS A 57 6.55 3.36 14.32
N ARG A 58 5.91 2.19 14.20
CA ARG A 58 5.09 1.62 15.28
C ARG A 58 5.94 0.93 16.33
N TYR A 59 5.65 1.25 17.57
CA TYR A 59 6.22 0.57 18.74
C TYR A 59 5.61 -0.83 18.94
N ASN A 60 4.29 -0.96 18.77
CA ASN A 60 3.52 -2.17 18.95
C ASN A 60 2.60 -2.46 17.74
N ALA A 61 2.40 -3.74 17.44
CA ALA A 61 1.43 -4.22 16.45
C ALA A 61 0.15 -4.68 17.19
N PRO A 62 -0.89 -3.83 17.28
CA PRO A 62 -2.09 -4.17 17.99
C PRO A 62 -2.82 -5.30 17.27
N THR A 63 -3.23 -6.29 18.03
CA THR A 63 -3.86 -7.51 17.52
C THR A 63 -5.38 -7.42 17.47
N SER A 64 -5.95 -6.38 18.09
CA SER A 64 -7.38 -6.15 18.18
C SER A 64 -7.76 -4.68 17.90
N ARG A 65 -9.03 -4.46 17.57
CA ARG A 65 -9.58 -3.12 17.22
C ARG A 65 -9.62 -2.15 18.41
N THR A 66 -9.49 -2.66 19.65
CA THR A 66 -9.60 -1.88 20.89
C THR A 66 -8.24 -1.55 21.51
N GLU A 67 -7.14 -2.01 20.92
CA GLU A 67 -5.80 -1.72 21.41
C GLU A 67 -5.28 -0.37 20.89
N VAL A 68 -4.46 0.28 21.72
CA VAL A 68 -3.81 1.56 21.40
C VAL A 68 -2.45 1.27 20.77
N ALA A 69 -2.12 1.97 19.67
CA ALA A 69 -0.79 1.92 19.06
C ALA A 69 0.02 3.17 19.43
N ALA A 70 1.27 2.99 19.87
CA ALA A 70 2.23 4.07 20.00
C ALA A 70 3.05 4.18 18.69
N ILE A 71 3.11 5.39 18.12
CA ILE A 71 3.79 5.68 16.87
C ILE A 71 4.81 6.78 17.12
N PHE A 72 6.05 6.58 16.68
CA PHE A 72 7.10 7.59 16.77
C PHE A 72 6.95 8.63 15.65
N VAL A 73 7.05 9.90 16.01
CA VAL A 73 6.98 11.01 15.06
C VAL A 73 8.41 11.42 14.67
N GLY A 74 8.82 11.15 13.43
CA GLY A 74 10.10 11.60 12.88
C GLY A 74 10.56 10.80 11.65
N ASP A 75 11.47 11.38 10.86
CA ASP A 75 11.95 10.82 9.58
C ASP A 75 12.85 9.59 9.72
N LYS A 76 13.20 9.19 10.94
CA LYS A 76 14.03 8.02 11.24
C LYS A 76 13.16 6.89 11.78
N VAL A 77 13.14 5.84 10.98
CA VAL A 77 12.04 4.90 10.80
C VAL A 77 12.20 3.68 11.72
N GLU A 78 12.70 3.83 12.94
CA GLU A 78 12.77 2.68 13.87
C GLU A 78 12.60 3.12 15.33
N PRO A 79 11.72 2.48 16.10
CA PRO A 79 11.56 2.76 17.53
C PRO A 79 12.86 2.44 18.29
N PRO A 80 13.21 3.22 19.32
CA PRO A 80 14.36 2.95 20.18
C PRO A 80 14.30 1.55 20.80
N ALA A 81 15.47 0.97 21.04
CA ALA A 81 15.61 -0.35 21.66
C ALA A 81 15.09 -0.38 23.11
N ASN A 82 15.22 0.73 23.84
CA ASN A 82 14.53 0.90 25.11
C ASN A 82 13.09 1.36 24.86
N ARG A 83 12.19 0.64 25.50
CA ARG A 83 10.78 0.55 25.19
C ARG A 83 9.89 0.90 26.40
N ASP A 84 10.49 1.32 27.51
CA ASP A 84 9.75 1.67 28.73
C ASP A 84 8.87 2.92 28.54
N ILE A 85 7.57 2.79 28.83
CA ILE A 85 6.61 3.89 28.79
C ILE A 85 6.43 4.44 30.22
N SER A 86 6.79 5.70 30.43
CA SER A 86 6.55 6.41 31.69
C SER A 86 5.38 7.38 31.55
N ILE A 87 4.37 7.24 32.41
CA ILE A 87 3.22 8.15 32.47
C ILE A 87 3.42 9.07 33.67
N TYR A 88 3.51 10.37 33.42
CA TYR A 88 3.59 11.39 34.45
C TYR A 88 2.24 12.09 34.60
N PRO A 89 1.76 12.33 35.84
CA PRO A 89 0.57 13.15 36.03
C PRO A 89 0.87 14.57 35.54
N VAL A 90 -0.10 15.17 34.85
CA VAL A 90 -0.06 16.61 34.58
C VAL A 90 -0.23 17.31 35.92
N ALA A 91 0.77 18.09 36.33
CA ALA A 91 0.62 18.94 37.51
C ALA A 91 -0.46 19.98 37.20
N ASN A 92 -1.56 19.95 37.95
CA ASN A 92 -2.54 21.03 37.90
C ASN A 92 -1.85 22.30 38.42
N SER A 93 -1.60 23.26 37.53
CA SER A 93 -1.25 24.64 37.87
C SER A 93 -2.47 25.40 38.39
#